data_AF-A0A132I171-F1
#
_entry.id   AF-A0A132I171-F1
#
_cell.length_a   1.000
_cell.length_b   1.000
_cell.length_c   1.000
_cell.angle_alpha   90.00
_cell.angle_beta   90.00
_cell.angle_gamma   90.00
#
_symmetry.space_group_name_H-M   'P 1'
#
loop_
_entity.id
_entity.type
_entity.pdbx_description
1 polymer ?
#
loop_
_entity_poly.entity_id
_entity_poly.type
_entity_poly.pdbx_seq_one_letter_code
_entity_poly.pdbx_strand_id
1 'polypeptide(L)'
;MTLPRIHSVSKKIFVALLGGFLLLFLLFHATANLLILRHDEGAWYSAFCHFMGTNWVVKIFEVLLLCAIAFHALLTLWLALTNRRARPVRYRQPQRTKTHAGSKLMVWTGILILVCMVMHFTDFYFVKLGWVKGEYQVRTERLQSGRLAGLMQFAEQMNLSPAEMAEELESGVQQYGDSAGLDPQTAAYVEEMRGQLAVLNILQRAYDENLVSGDGQWIRHLTYDERQTLREVLPESDPEPDFYYMARQKFRDSYLVVMYLLFFAVVFLHLRHAFPSMFQTLGLNNYKYCGAVEVLGKVYCWLVTLMFAAVPILVYLGL
;
A
#
# COMPACT_ATOMS: atom_id res chain seq x y z
N MET A 1 -36.91 -9.04 -12.52
CA MET A 1 -35.79 -9.96 -12.25
C MET A 1 -35.74 -10.23 -10.74
N THR A 2 -36.25 -11.36 -10.27
CA THR A 2 -36.12 -11.75 -8.85
C THR A 2 -34.73 -12.33 -8.63
N LEU A 3 -33.89 -11.63 -7.88
CA LEU A 3 -32.56 -12.13 -7.50
C LEU A 3 -32.69 -13.50 -6.81
N PRO A 4 -31.79 -14.46 -7.08
CA PRO A 4 -31.83 -15.78 -6.45
C PRO A 4 -31.77 -15.65 -4.92
N ARG A 5 -32.68 -16.35 -4.22
CA ARG A 5 -32.71 -16.36 -2.75
C ARG A 5 -31.52 -17.16 -2.21
N ILE A 6 -30.43 -16.48 -1.89
CA ILE A 6 -29.30 -17.10 -1.19
C ILE A 6 -29.73 -17.44 0.25
N HIS A 7 -29.70 -18.72 0.60
CA HIS A 7 -30.03 -19.22 1.94
C HIS A 7 -29.04 -18.71 3.00
N SER A 8 -29.51 -18.57 4.25
CA SER A 8 -28.72 -18.02 5.36
C SER A 8 -27.46 -18.84 5.69
N VAL A 9 -27.49 -20.15 5.43
CA VAL A 9 -26.35 -21.05 5.62
C VAL A 9 -25.25 -20.76 4.60
N SER A 10 -25.59 -20.69 3.31
CA SER A 10 -24.63 -20.41 2.23
C SER A 10 -23.88 -19.10 2.48
N LYS A 11 -24.58 -18.03 2.90
CA LYS A 11 -23.95 -16.74 3.23
C LYS A 11 -22.88 -16.86 4.30
N LYS A 12 -23.13 -17.63 5.37
CA LYS A 12 -22.15 -17.83 6.45
C LYS A 12 -20.93 -18.60 5.97
N ILE A 13 -21.13 -19.64 5.15
CA ILE A 13 -20.03 -20.41 4.56
C ILE A 13 -19.16 -19.50 3.68
N PHE A 14 -19.76 -18.69 2.80
CA PHE A 14 -19.00 -17.74 1.98
C PHE A 14 -18.22 -16.73 2.83
N VAL A 15 -18.84 -16.16 3.87
CA VAL A 15 -18.15 -15.26 4.80
C VAL A 15 -16.97 -15.95 5.50
N ALA A 16 -17.11 -17.21 5.90
CA ALA A 16 -16.06 -17.99 6.52
C ALA A 16 -14.90 -18.28 5.56
N LEU A 17 -15.19 -18.65 4.31
CA LEU A 17 -14.16 -18.89 3.29
C LEU A 17 -13.39 -17.60 2.95
N LEU A 18 -14.10 -16.49 2.74
CA LEU A 18 -13.48 -15.19 2.50
C LEU A 18 -12.66 -14.75 3.71
N GLY A 19 -13.19 -14.90 4.93
CA GLY A 19 -12.46 -14.61 6.17
C GLY A 19 -11.19 -15.44 6.30
N GLY A 20 -11.25 -16.74 5.99
CA GLY A 20 -10.08 -17.62 6.00
C GLY A 20 -9.01 -17.20 5.02
N PHE A 21 -9.40 -16.83 3.81
CA PHE A 21 -8.49 -16.28 2.82
C PHE A 21 -7.82 -14.98 3.32
N LEU A 22 -8.58 -14.07 3.94
CA LEU A 22 -8.05 -12.83 4.51
C LEU A 22 -7.13 -13.08 5.71
N LEU A 23 -7.36 -14.12 6.53
CA LEU A 23 -6.45 -14.51 7.60
C LEU A 23 -5.08 -14.94 7.04
N LEU A 24 -5.05 -15.71 5.98
CA LEU A 24 -3.78 -16.12 5.35
C LEU A 24 -3.02 -14.90 4.82
N PHE A 25 -3.73 -14.02 4.12
CA PHE A 25 -3.16 -12.76 3.65
C PHE A 25 -2.62 -11.92 4.80
N LEU A 26 -3.36 -11.79 5.91
CA LEU A 26 -2.96 -10.93 7.00
C LEU A 26 -1.64 -11.36 7.64
N LEU A 27 -1.38 -12.67 7.75
CA LEU A 27 -0.09 -13.20 8.23
C LEU A 27 1.04 -12.91 7.24
N PHE A 28 0.82 -13.15 5.94
CA PHE A 28 1.78 -12.81 4.91
C PHE A 28 2.09 -11.30 4.90
N HIS A 29 1.05 -10.48 4.98
CA HIS A 29 1.16 -9.02 4.99
C HIS A 29 1.92 -8.52 6.23
N ALA A 30 1.61 -9.05 7.42
CA ALA A 30 2.37 -8.74 8.64
C ALA A 30 3.86 -9.10 8.49
N THR A 31 4.15 -10.26 7.89
CA THR A 31 5.52 -10.75 7.68
C THR A 31 6.29 -9.86 6.72
N ALA A 32 5.69 -9.53 5.56
CA ALA A 32 6.29 -8.64 4.57
C ALA A 32 6.57 -7.25 5.16
N ASN A 33 5.69 -6.71 6.01
CA ASN A 33 5.90 -5.41 6.64
C ASN A 33 7.08 -5.39 7.63
N LEU A 34 7.47 -6.53 8.22
CA LEU A 34 8.67 -6.58 9.06
C LEU A 34 9.95 -6.31 8.28
N LEU A 35 9.95 -6.47 6.94
CA LEU A 35 11.10 -6.13 6.10
C LEU A 35 11.47 -4.64 6.17
N ILE A 36 10.54 -3.76 6.55
CA ILE A 36 10.82 -2.33 6.78
C ILE A 36 11.89 -2.13 7.85
N LEU A 37 11.97 -3.03 8.82
CA LEU A 37 12.88 -2.92 9.98
C LEU A 37 14.31 -3.36 9.65
N ARG A 38 14.57 -3.78 8.42
CA ARG A 38 15.91 -4.18 8.00
C ARG A 38 16.81 -2.95 7.89
N HIS A 39 18.05 -3.09 8.37
CA HIS A 39 19.07 -2.03 8.33
C HIS A 39 19.79 -1.99 6.98
N ASP A 40 19.04 -1.75 5.91
CA ASP A 40 19.56 -1.63 4.54
C ASP A 40 18.94 -0.44 3.79
N GLU A 41 18.48 0.55 4.56
CA GLU A 41 17.81 1.75 4.07
C GLU A 41 16.62 1.45 3.15
N GLY A 42 16.00 0.28 3.26
CA GLY A 42 14.83 -0.08 2.47
C GLY A 42 15.15 -0.76 1.13
N ALA A 43 16.41 -1.07 0.82
CA ALA A 43 16.78 -1.73 -0.43
C ALA A 43 15.98 -3.04 -0.66
N TRP A 44 15.93 -3.92 0.35
CA TRP A 44 15.15 -5.15 0.24
C TRP A 44 13.63 -4.89 0.21
N TYR A 45 13.16 -3.90 0.96
CA TYR A 45 11.73 -3.56 0.97
C TYR A 45 11.27 -3.05 -0.39
N SER A 46 12.02 -2.10 -0.98
CA SER A 46 11.76 -1.57 -2.33
C SER A 46 11.85 -2.67 -3.38
N ALA A 47 12.86 -3.53 -3.34
CA ALA A 47 12.96 -4.67 -4.26
C ALA A 47 11.76 -5.63 -4.14
N PHE A 48 11.30 -5.90 -2.92
CA PHE A 48 10.12 -6.74 -2.66
C PHE A 48 8.84 -6.08 -3.17
N CYS A 49 8.65 -4.78 -2.90
CA CYS A 49 7.52 -3.99 -3.41
C CYS A 49 7.51 -3.93 -4.93
N HIS A 50 8.67 -3.76 -5.57
CA HIS A 50 8.82 -3.81 -7.01
C HIS A 50 8.40 -5.17 -7.58
N PHE A 51 8.88 -6.28 -6.99
CA PHE A 51 8.49 -7.63 -7.38
C PHE A 51 6.98 -7.84 -7.27
N MET A 52 6.37 -7.45 -6.14
CA MET A 52 4.92 -7.53 -5.94
C MET A 52 4.15 -6.61 -6.90
N GLY A 53 4.75 -5.48 -7.27
CA GLY A 53 4.22 -4.47 -8.18
C GLY A 53 4.29 -4.86 -9.66
N THR A 54 5.13 -5.81 -10.05
CA THR A 54 5.38 -6.17 -11.45
C THR A 54 4.96 -7.61 -11.78
N ASN A 55 4.92 -8.51 -10.80
CA ASN A 55 4.57 -9.91 -11.02
C ASN A 55 3.06 -10.09 -11.29
N TRP A 56 2.73 -10.65 -12.46
CA TRP A 56 1.33 -10.83 -12.91
C TRP A 56 0.50 -11.74 -11.99
N VAL A 57 1.11 -12.77 -11.36
CA VAL A 57 0.41 -13.64 -10.41
C VAL A 57 -0.01 -12.84 -9.19
N VAL A 58 0.88 -11.98 -8.69
CA VAL A 58 0.58 -11.10 -7.55
C VAL A 58 -0.55 -10.14 -7.89
N LYS A 59 -0.65 -9.65 -9.13
CA LYS A 59 -1.77 -8.80 -9.58
C LYS A 59 -3.12 -9.51 -9.55
N ILE A 60 -3.16 -10.79 -9.86
CA ILE A 60 -4.39 -11.58 -9.73
C ILE A 60 -4.80 -11.64 -8.25
N PHE A 61 -3.85 -11.93 -7.36
CA PHE A 61 -4.11 -11.94 -5.91
C PHE A 61 -4.52 -10.57 -5.37
N GLU A 62 -3.94 -9.47 -5.87
CA GLU A 62 -4.32 -8.10 -5.52
C GLU A 62 -5.81 -7.84 -5.78
N VAL A 63 -6.29 -8.16 -6.99
CA VAL A 63 -7.72 -8.01 -7.34
C VAL A 63 -8.60 -8.96 -6.51
N LEU A 64 -8.16 -10.20 -6.33
CA LEU A 64 -8.89 -11.19 -5.54
C LEU A 64 -9.02 -10.75 -4.07
N LEU A 65 -7.98 -10.17 -3.48
CA LEU A 65 -7.98 -9.64 -2.12
C LEU A 65 -8.94 -8.46 -1.96
N LEU A 66 -8.93 -7.51 -2.89
CA LEU A 66 -9.88 -6.39 -2.88
C LEU A 66 -11.31 -6.88 -2.96
N CYS A 67 -11.60 -7.81 -3.87
CA CYS A 67 -12.91 -8.47 -3.96
C CYS A 67 -13.26 -9.20 -2.66
N ALA A 68 -12.32 -9.94 -2.07
CA ALA A 68 -12.56 -10.70 -0.85
C ALA A 68 -12.88 -9.80 0.34
N ILE A 69 -12.15 -8.70 0.54
CA ILE A 69 -12.43 -7.70 1.58
C ILE A 69 -13.81 -7.07 1.35
N ALA A 70 -14.11 -6.64 0.12
CA ALA A 70 -15.38 -6.01 -0.21
C ALA A 70 -16.56 -6.96 0.03
N PHE A 71 -16.52 -8.18 -0.51
CA PHE A 71 -17.58 -9.16 -0.32
C PHE A 71 -17.69 -9.60 1.15
N HIS A 72 -16.58 -9.77 1.86
CA HIS A 72 -16.61 -10.08 3.29
C HIS A 72 -17.34 -8.99 4.08
N ALA A 73 -17.00 -7.71 3.86
CA ALA A 73 -17.62 -6.58 4.53
C ALA A 73 -19.11 -6.44 4.18
N LEU A 74 -19.46 -6.52 2.89
CA LEU A 74 -20.84 -6.37 2.43
C LEU A 74 -21.73 -7.51 2.91
N LEU A 75 -21.27 -8.76 2.81
CA LEU A 75 -22.05 -9.93 3.25
C LEU A 75 -22.24 -9.96 4.77
N THR A 76 -21.21 -9.61 5.54
CA THR A 76 -21.31 -9.55 7.01
C THR A 76 -22.22 -8.42 7.47
N LEU A 77 -22.15 -7.25 6.85
CA LEU A 77 -23.07 -6.13 7.11
C LEU A 77 -24.51 -6.50 6.73
N TRP A 78 -24.71 -7.11 5.56
CA TRP A 78 -26.03 -7.58 5.14
C TRP A 78 -26.61 -8.60 6.13
N LEU A 79 -25.80 -9.55 6.59
CA LEU A 79 -26.22 -10.53 7.59
C LEU A 79 -26.58 -9.85 8.94
N ALA A 80 -25.77 -8.89 9.37
CA ALA A 80 -26.02 -8.12 10.59
C ALA A 80 -27.34 -7.33 10.52
N LEU A 81 -27.59 -6.65 9.40
CA LEU A 81 -28.82 -5.89 9.18
C LEU A 81 -30.04 -6.80 9.09
N THR A 82 -29.92 -7.94 8.40
CA THR A 82 -31.00 -8.93 8.30
C THR A 82 -31.34 -9.50 9.68
N ASN A 83 -30.34 -9.84 10.48
CA ASN A 83 -30.54 -10.34 11.84
C ASN A 83 -31.18 -9.31 12.77
N ARG A 84 -30.85 -8.01 12.59
CA ARG A 84 -31.48 -6.91 13.34
C ARG A 84 -32.94 -6.71 12.92
N ARG A 85 -33.22 -6.69 11.61
CA ARG A 85 -34.59 -6.53 11.08
C ARG A 85 -35.52 -7.71 11.42
N ALA A 86 -34.98 -8.92 11.53
CA ALA A 86 -35.72 -10.10 11.95
C ALA A 86 -36.12 -10.12 13.44
N ARG A 87 -35.70 -9.13 14.23
CA ARG A 87 -35.98 -9.03 15.67
C ARG A 87 -36.69 -7.71 16.02
N PRO A 88 -37.96 -7.53 15.61
CA PRO A 88 -38.70 -6.29 15.86
C PRO A 88 -39.08 -6.10 17.33
N VAL A 89 -39.24 -7.18 18.09
CA VAL A 89 -39.56 -7.15 19.53
C VAL A 89 -38.38 -7.72 20.32
N ARG A 90 -37.95 -6.99 21.35
CA ARG A 90 -36.86 -7.43 22.24
C ARG A 90 -37.32 -8.67 23.03
N TYR A 91 -36.45 -9.67 23.18
CA TYR A 91 -36.78 -10.88 23.93
C TYR A 91 -37.21 -10.54 25.36
N ARG A 92 -38.34 -11.11 25.79
CA ARG A 92 -38.92 -10.95 27.13
C ARG A 92 -38.00 -11.49 28.24
N GLN A 93 -37.11 -12.42 27.88
CA GLN A 93 -36.05 -12.94 28.74
C GLN A 93 -34.72 -12.82 28.00
N PRO A 94 -33.67 -12.24 28.60
CA PRO A 94 -32.34 -12.25 28.00
C PRO A 94 -31.88 -13.70 27.86
N GLN A 95 -31.45 -14.10 26.66
CA GLN A 95 -30.85 -15.43 26.46
C GLN A 95 -29.58 -15.53 27.32
N ARG A 96 -29.64 -16.36 28.38
CA ARG A 96 -28.48 -16.77 29.18
C ARG A 96 -27.69 -17.86 28.44
N THR A 97 -27.24 -17.59 27.21
CA THR A 97 -26.20 -18.42 26.58
C THR A 97 -24.84 -17.82 26.91
N LYS A 98 -23.80 -18.66 27.03
CA LYS A 98 -22.39 -18.21 27.21
C LYS A 98 -21.83 -17.55 25.94
N THR A 99 -22.61 -16.69 25.27
CA THR A 99 -22.14 -15.97 24.10
C THR A 99 -21.17 -14.88 24.56
N HIS A 100 -19.88 -15.11 24.31
CA HIS A 100 -18.81 -14.18 24.66
C HIS A 100 -19.10 -12.77 24.12
N ALA A 101 -18.74 -11.75 24.93
CA ALA A 101 -19.04 -10.34 24.66
C ALA A 101 -18.66 -9.88 23.25
N GLY A 102 -17.60 -10.41 22.66
CA GLY A 102 -17.18 -9.94 21.34
C GLY A 102 -18.07 -10.35 20.17
N SER A 103 -18.98 -11.33 20.30
CA SER A 103 -20.03 -11.53 19.28
C SER A 103 -20.92 -10.28 19.14
N LYS A 104 -21.14 -9.54 20.23
CA LYS A 104 -21.91 -8.28 20.23
C LYS A 104 -21.13 -7.13 19.61
N LEU A 105 -19.79 -7.20 19.62
CA LEU A 105 -18.90 -6.17 19.11
C LEU A 105 -18.44 -6.39 17.67
N MET A 106 -18.63 -7.58 17.08
CA MET A 106 -18.09 -7.93 15.75
C MET A 106 -18.42 -6.93 14.63
N VAL A 107 -19.65 -6.42 14.59
CA VAL A 107 -20.03 -5.44 13.56
C VAL A 107 -19.33 -4.10 13.80
N TRP A 108 -19.15 -3.71 15.06
CA TRP A 108 -18.48 -2.47 15.43
C TRP A 108 -16.98 -2.53 15.17
N THR A 109 -16.33 -3.63 15.55
CA THR A 109 -14.91 -3.84 15.22
C THR A 109 -14.71 -3.91 13.71
N GLY A 110 -15.63 -4.54 12.97
CA GLY A 110 -15.62 -4.54 11.50
C GLY A 110 -15.72 -3.15 10.88
N ILE A 111 -16.63 -2.29 11.36
CA ILE A 111 -16.76 -0.90 10.89
C ILE A 111 -15.47 -0.10 11.16
N LEU A 112 -14.90 -0.25 12.35
CA LEU A 112 -13.67 0.47 12.70
C LEU A 112 -12.45 -0.02 11.89
N ILE A 113 -12.41 -1.32 11.55
CA ILE A 113 -11.43 -1.86 10.60
C ILE A 113 -11.65 -1.30 9.18
N LEU A 114 -12.90 -1.10 8.74
CA LEU A 114 -13.16 -0.45 7.44
C LEU A 114 -12.64 0.99 7.41
N VAL A 115 -12.77 1.74 8.51
CA VAL A 115 -12.16 3.08 8.64
C VAL A 115 -10.63 2.99 8.51
N CYS A 116 -10.00 2.05 9.22
CA CYS A 116 -8.57 1.78 9.07
C CYS A 116 -8.20 1.42 7.63
N MET A 117 -9.02 0.63 6.95
CA MET A 117 -8.77 0.17 5.58
C MET A 117 -8.85 1.32 4.57
N VAL A 118 -9.80 2.24 4.73
CA VAL A 118 -9.90 3.44 3.89
C VAL A 118 -8.64 4.29 4.02
N MET A 119 -8.16 4.53 5.25
CA MET A 119 -6.91 5.26 5.46
C MET A 119 -5.72 4.52 4.85
N HIS A 120 -5.58 3.23 5.14
CA HIS A 120 -4.51 2.40 4.58
C HIS A 120 -4.51 2.37 3.05
N PHE A 121 -5.67 2.28 2.39
CA PHE A 121 -5.75 2.33 0.93
C PHE A 121 -5.44 3.71 0.37
N THR A 122 -5.89 4.78 1.03
CA THR A 122 -5.56 6.16 0.63
C THR A 122 -4.05 6.39 0.68
N ASP A 123 -3.42 5.86 1.72
CA ASP A 123 -1.99 6.04 1.98
C ASP A 123 -1.08 5.27 1.04
N PHE A 124 -1.52 4.10 0.54
CA PHE A 124 -0.65 3.22 -0.24
C PHE A 124 -1.26 2.84 -1.59
N TYR A 125 -2.48 2.28 -1.58
CA TYR A 125 -3.10 1.75 -2.79
C TYR A 125 -3.48 2.84 -3.79
N PHE A 126 -4.07 3.94 -3.34
CA PHE A 126 -4.50 5.04 -4.20
C PHE A 126 -3.33 5.92 -4.64
N VAL A 127 -2.23 5.98 -3.88
CA VAL A 127 -0.96 6.58 -4.33
C VAL A 127 -0.38 5.80 -5.51
N LYS A 128 -0.39 4.46 -5.42
CA LYS A 128 0.02 3.59 -6.53
C LYS A 128 -0.80 3.77 -7.80
N LEU A 129 -2.10 4.05 -7.67
CA LEU A 129 -2.96 4.36 -8.81
C LEU A 129 -2.78 5.80 -9.34
N GLY A 130 -2.04 6.65 -8.62
CA GLY A 130 -1.86 8.06 -8.94
C GLY A 130 -3.09 8.93 -8.61
N TRP A 131 -4.04 8.42 -7.82
CA TRP A 131 -5.22 9.17 -7.39
C TRP A 131 -4.94 10.09 -6.20
N VAL A 132 -3.90 9.75 -5.43
CA VAL A 132 -3.45 10.52 -4.27
C VAL A 132 -1.96 10.82 -4.47
N LYS A 133 -1.53 12.02 -4.10
CA LYS A 133 -0.12 12.41 -4.15
C LYS A 133 0.67 11.58 -3.13
N GLY A 134 1.89 11.19 -3.51
CA GLY A 134 2.81 10.50 -2.63
C GLY A 134 4.25 10.74 -3.05
N GLU A 135 5.13 9.89 -2.52
CA GLU A 135 6.56 9.92 -2.78
C GLU A 135 6.92 8.71 -3.65
N TYR A 136 7.87 8.90 -4.54
CA TYR A 136 8.20 7.95 -5.59
C TYR A 136 9.69 7.63 -5.62
N GLN A 137 10.02 6.52 -6.27
CA GLN A 137 11.36 6.06 -6.52
C GLN A 137 11.46 5.52 -7.96
N VAL A 138 12.64 5.60 -8.53
CA VAL A 138 12.93 5.12 -9.89
C VAL A 138 14.25 4.37 -9.89
N ARG A 139 14.35 3.35 -10.73
CA ARG A 139 15.63 2.66 -10.90
C ARG A 139 16.61 3.52 -11.68
N THR A 140 17.85 3.60 -11.20
CA THR A 140 18.93 4.35 -11.85
C THR A 140 19.16 3.91 -13.29
N GLU A 141 19.07 2.60 -13.57
CA GLU A 141 19.21 2.04 -14.93
C GLU A 141 18.17 2.57 -15.93
N ARG A 142 16.95 2.91 -15.47
CA ARG A 142 15.88 3.42 -16.36
C ARG A 142 16.12 4.87 -16.75
N LEU A 143 16.78 5.64 -15.89
CA LEU A 143 17.20 7.00 -16.20
C LEU A 143 18.41 7.01 -17.13
N GLN A 144 19.24 5.97 -17.12
CA GLN A 144 20.35 5.86 -18.08
C GLN A 144 19.94 5.30 -19.44
N SER A 145 18.64 5.09 -19.68
CA SER A 145 18.12 4.54 -20.92
C SER A 145 17.56 5.62 -21.85
N GLY A 146 17.51 5.34 -23.16
CA GLY A 146 16.80 6.19 -24.11
C GLY A 146 17.40 7.58 -24.31
N ARG A 147 16.57 8.63 -24.12
CA ARG A 147 16.91 10.03 -24.43
C ARG A 147 18.02 10.61 -23.55
N LEU A 148 18.09 10.22 -22.27
CA LEU A 148 19.13 10.68 -21.35
C LEU A 148 20.51 10.12 -21.68
N ALA A 149 20.58 8.88 -22.20
CA ALA A 149 21.83 8.30 -22.65
C ALA A 149 22.47 9.15 -23.76
N GLY A 150 21.65 9.65 -24.69
CA GLY A 150 22.10 10.54 -25.75
C GLY A 150 22.65 11.87 -25.20
N LEU A 151 22.03 12.43 -24.17
CA LEU A 151 22.49 13.66 -23.53
C LEU A 151 23.77 13.46 -22.73
N MET A 152 23.85 12.39 -21.95
CA MET A 152 25.08 12.05 -21.21
C MET A 152 26.24 11.81 -22.18
N GLN A 153 25.99 11.12 -23.29
CA GLN A 153 26.97 10.91 -24.35
C GLN A 153 27.36 12.23 -25.05
N PHE A 154 26.42 13.14 -25.27
CA PHE A 154 26.69 14.47 -25.82
C PHE A 154 27.56 15.30 -24.87
N ALA A 155 27.23 15.32 -23.57
CA ALA A 155 28.06 15.99 -22.56
C ALA A 155 29.48 15.43 -22.53
N GLU A 156 29.63 14.12 -22.60
CA GLU A 156 30.94 13.46 -22.65
C GLU A 156 31.72 13.86 -23.91
N GLN A 157 31.07 13.94 -25.08
CA GLN A 157 31.70 14.41 -26.32
C GLN A 157 32.15 15.87 -26.23
N MET A 158 31.38 16.70 -25.54
CA MET A 158 31.68 18.13 -25.33
C MET A 158 32.64 18.37 -24.15
N ASN A 159 33.08 17.31 -23.46
CA ASN A 159 33.88 17.38 -22.23
C ASN A 159 33.26 18.30 -21.17
N LEU A 160 31.92 18.28 -21.07
CA LEU A 160 31.14 19.01 -20.08
C LEU A 160 30.82 18.09 -18.90
N SER A 161 30.95 18.61 -17.69
CA SER A 161 30.35 18.00 -16.50
C SER A 161 28.81 18.05 -16.59
N PRO A 162 28.09 17.19 -15.86
CA PRO A 162 26.62 17.25 -15.82
C PRO A 162 26.07 18.61 -15.37
N ALA A 163 26.77 19.31 -14.48
CA ALA A 163 26.41 20.65 -14.01
C ALA A 163 26.60 21.70 -15.11
N GLU A 164 27.73 21.67 -15.83
CA GLU A 164 27.97 22.58 -16.97
C GLU A 164 26.98 22.31 -18.12
N MET A 165 26.59 21.05 -18.34
CA MET A 165 25.53 20.73 -19.30
C MET A 165 24.18 21.32 -18.87
N ALA A 166 23.83 21.23 -17.59
CA ALA A 166 22.59 21.82 -17.09
C ALA A 166 22.59 23.35 -17.27
N GLU A 167 23.71 24.03 -17.00
CA GLU A 167 23.88 25.47 -17.20
C GLU A 167 23.78 25.86 -18.69
N GLU A 168 24.38 25.09 -19.59
CA GLU A 168 24.28 25.32 -21.04
C GLU A 168 22.84 25.16 -21.54
N LEU A 169 22.14 24.09 -21.13
CA LEU A 169 20.72 23.90 -21.45
C LEU A 169 19.86 25.01 -20.87
N GLU A 170 20.14 25.45 -19.64
CA GLU A 170 19.42 26.55 -19.02
C GLU A 170 19.60 27.85 -19.82
N SER A 171 20.82 28.16 -20.24
CA SER A 171 21.10 29.33 -21.08
C SER A 171 20.37 29.27 -22.43
N GLY A 172 20.35 28.10 -23.07
CA GLY A 172 19.64 27.85 -24.32
C GLY A 172 18.14 28.02 -24.17
N VAL A 173 17.55 27.47 -23.11
CA VAL A 173 16.12 27.65 -22.80
C VAL A 173 15.79 29.12 -22.52
N GLN A 174 16.64 29.85 -21.79
CA GLN A 174 16.45 31.26 -21.50
C GLN A 174 16.53 32.13 -22.76
N GLN A 175 17.39 31.79 -23.74
CA GLN A 175 17.53 32.51 -25.00
C GLN A 175 16.21 32.59 -25.79
N TYR A 176 15.43 31.50 -25.80
CA TYR A 176 14.20 31.41 -26.59
C TYR A 176 12.94 31.91 -25.85
N GLY A 177 13.02 32.16 -24.53
CA GLY A 177 11.89 32.68 -23.76
C GLY A 177 10.65 31.77 -23.84
N ASP A 178 9.47 32.37 -24.06
CA ASP A 178 8.21 31.63 -24.21
C ASP A 178 8.08 31.01 -25.61
N SER A 179 7.73 29.72 -25.68
CA SER A 179 7.52 29.01 -26.94
C SER A 179 6.28 29.47 -27.70
N ALA A 180 5.38 30.24 -27.05
CA ALA A 180 4.11 30.73 -27.58
C ALA A 180 4.19 31.67 -28.81
N GLY A 181 5.39 32.00 -29.30
CA GLY A 181 5.60 32.81 -30.52
C GLY A 181 6.58 32.22 -31.53
N LEU A 182 7.07 31.01 -31.29
CA LEU A 182 8.07 30.35 -32.15
C LEU A 182 7.39 29.55 -33.27
N ASP A 183 8.12 29.30 -34.36
CA ASP A 183 7.67 28.35 -35.37
C ASP A 183 7.56 26.94 -34.75
N PRO A 184 6.72 26.04 -35.31
CA PRO A 184 6.47 24.74 -34.70
C PRO A 184 7.73 23.88 -34.47
N GLN A 185 8.75 24.04 -35.30
CA GLN A 185 9.98 23.26 -35.19
C GLN A 185 10.87 23.79 -34.06
N THR A 186 11.08 25.11 -34.01
CA THR A 186 11.81 25.75 -32.91
C THR A 186 11.08 25.59 -31.58
N ALA A 187 9.75 25.71 -31.56
CA ALA A 187 8.95 25.48 -30.37
C ALA A 187 9.15 24.05 -29.83
N ALA A 188 9.07 23.03 -30.69
CA ALA A 188 9.30 21.64 -30.29
C ALA A 188 10.72 21.40 -29.74
N TYR A 189 11.73 22.02 -30.35
CA TYR A 189 13.12 21.94 -29.88
C TYR A 189 13.30 22.57 -28.49
N VAL A 190 12.70 23.75 -28.25
CA VAL A 190 12.75 24.42 -26.94
C VAL A 190 12.03 23.61 -25.87
N GLU A 191 10.87 23.03 -26.16
CA GLU A 191 10.18 22.14 -25.22
C GLU A 191 10.98 20.87 -24.92
N GLU A 192 11.68 20.31 -25.91
CA GLU A 192 12.59 19.19 -25.69
C GLU A 192 13.73 19.58 -24.74
N MET A 193 14.40 20.71 -24.97
CA MET A 193 15.45 21.21 -24.06
C MET A 193 14.92 21.46 -22.64
N ARG A 194 13.71 22.03 -22.50
CA ARG A 194 13.06 22.21 -21.20
C ARG A 194 12.85 20.90 -20.47
N GLY A 195 12.38 19.88 -21.17
CA GLY A 195 12.21 18.54 -20.61
C GLY A 195 13.53 17.95 -20.13
N GLN A 196 14.58 18.05 -20.94
CA GLN A 196 15.92 17.55 -20.60
C GLN A 196 16.51 18.27 -19.38
N LEU A 197 16.42 19.59 -19.33
CA LEU A 197 16.86 20.40 -18.20
C LEU A 197 16.12 20.00 -16.91
N ALA A 198 14.80 19.81 -16.99
CA ALA A 198 14.01 19.41 -15.84
C ALA A 198 14.48 18.06 -15.26
N VAL A 199 14.83 17.11 -16.12
CA VAL A 199 15.36 15.81 -15.68
C VAL A 199 16.76 15.93 -15.09
N LEU A 200 17.64 16.75 -15.67
CA LEU A 200 18.97 17.01 -15.10
C LEU A 200 18.87 17.65 -13.71
N ASN A 201 17.96 18.59 -13.51
CA ASN A 201 17.72 19.20 -12.20
C ASN A 201 17.27 18.17 -11.16
N ILE A 202 16.42 17.20 -11.54
CA ILE A 202 16.01 16.10 -10.67
C ILE A 202 17.21 15.22 -10.30
N LEU A 203 18.04 14.86 -11.27
CA LEU A 203 19.24 14.04 -11.06
C LEU A 203 20.27 14.76 -10.17
N GLN A 204 20.48 16.05 -10.41
CA GLN A 204 21.37 16.88 -9.61
C GLN A 204 20.88 16.97 -8.17
N ARG A 205 19.60 17.28 -7.95
CA ARG A 205 19.00 17.27 -6.60
C ARG A 205 19.18 15.91 -5.93
N ALA A 206 18.92 14.82 -6.65
CA ALA A 206 19.07 13.48 -6.11
C ALA A 206 20.51 13.16 -5.69
N TYR A 207 21.50 13.69 -6.40
CA TYR A 207 22.91 13.58 -6.02
C TYR A 207 23.23 14.45 -4.80
N ASP A 208 22.85 15.73 -4.83
CA ASP A 208 23.14 16.73 -3.79
C ASP A 208 22.50 16.38 -2.44
N GLU A 209 21.27 15.85 -2.46
CA GLU A 209 20.53 15.43 -1.28
C GLU A 209 20.80 13.96 -0.88
N ASN A 210 21.72 13.27 -1.55
CA ASN A 210 22.07 11.87 -1.31
C ASN A 210 20.85 10.93 -1.31
N LEU A 211 19.99 11.08 -2.32
CA LEU A 211 18.75 10.30 -2.51
C LEU A 211 18.97 8.96 -3.22
N VAL A 212 20.22 8.68 -3.59
CA VAL A 212 20.61 7.41 -4.18
C VAL A 212 20.70 6.36 -3.06
N SER A 213 20.02 5.24 -3.23
CA SER A 213 20.12 4.08 -2.34
C SER A 213 21.57 3.65 -2.15
N GLY A 214 21.94 3.14 -0.97
CA GLY A 214 23.30 2.65 -0.70
C GLY A 214 23.81 1.56 -1.65
N ASP A 215 22.93 0.85 -2.37
CA ASP A 215 23.29 -0.11 -3.42
C ASP A 215 23.38 0.49 -4.85
N GLY A 216 23.13 1.80 -4.99
CA GLY A 216 23.15 2.53 -6.25
C GLY A 216 21.99 2.22 -7.20
N GLN A 217 21.03 1.38 -6.82
CA GLN A 217 20.00 0.90 -7.76
C GLN A 217 18.78 1.82 -7.88
N TRP A 218 18.56 2.69 -6.90
CA TRP A 218 17.35 3.50 -6.77
C TRP A 218 17.67 4.95 -6.53
N ILE A 219 16.97 5.85 -7.23
CA ILE A 219 16.79 7.24 -6.81
C ILE A 219 15.45 7.32 -6.08
N ARG A 220 15.47 7.87 -4.87
CA ARG A 220 14.34 7.90 -3.94
C ARG A 220 13.83 9.31 -3.68
N HIS A 221 12.72 9.42 -2.96
CA HIS A 221 12.12 10.69 -2.54
C HIS A 221 11.86 11.65 -3.72
N LEU A 222 11.35 11.08 -4.81
CA LEU A 222 10.83 11.84 -5.93
C LEU A 222 9.42 12.33 -5.57
N THR A 223 9.24 13.64 -5.65
CA THR A 223 7.95 14.27 -5.42
C THR A 223 6.95 13.89 -6.51
N TYR A 224 5.67 14.15 -6.25
CA TYR A 224 4.61 13.94 -7.24
C TYR A 224 4.85 14.70 -8.55
N ASP A 225 5.35 15.93 -8.46
CA ASP A 225 5.55 16.80 -9.63
C ASP A 225 6.74 16.30 -10.46
N GLU A 226 7.85 15.92 -9.81
CA GLU A 226 8.99 15.29 -10.49
C GLU A 226 8.62 13.97 -11.16
N ARG A 227 7.73 13.19 -10.54
CA ARG A 227 7.16 12.00 -11.20
C ARG A 227 6.40 12.37 -12.48
N GLN A 228 5.57 13.42 -12.47
CA GLN A 228 4.86 13.82 -13.68
C GLN A 228 5.85 14.24 -14.77
N THR A 229 6.85 15.05 -14.41
CA THR A 229 7.93 15.46 -15.32
C THR A 229 8.63 14.25 -15.94
N LEU A 230 9.07 13.28 -15.13
CA LEU A 230 9.74 12.07 -15.63
C LEU A 230 8.82 11.25 -16.54
N ARG A 231 7.54 11.13 -16.20
CA ARG A 231 6.57 10.39 -17.01
C ARG A 231 6.30 11.03 -18.36
N GLU A 232 6.37 12.36 -18.44
CA GLU A 232 6.18 13.13 -19.67
C GLU A 232 7.43 13.10 -20.56
N VAL A 233 8.61 13.33 -19.98
CA VAL A 233 9.87 13.45 -20.72
C VAL A 233 10.48 12.08 -21.07
N LEU A 234 10.35 11.11 -20.15
CA LEU A 234 10.94 9.77 -20.19
C LEU A 234 9.93 8.69 -19.74
N PRO A 235 8.92 8.35 -20.56
CA PRO A 235 7.85 7.42 -20.17
C PRO A 235 8.34 6.04 -19.70
N GLU A 236 9.47 5.56 -20.23
CA GLU A 236 10.15 4.32 -19.83
C GLU A 236 10.64 4.33 -18.37
N SER A 237 10.78 5.51 -17.80
CA SER A 237 11.27 5.73 -16.44
C SER A 237 10.17 5.96 -15.41
N ASP A 238 8.88 5.72 -15.73
CA ASP A 238 7.74 6.00 -14.82
C ASP A 238 8.03 5.57 -13.38
N PRO A 239 8.22 6.55 -12.46
CA PRO A 239 8.55 6.27 -11.07
C PRO A 239 7.43 5.51 -10.36
N GLU A 240 7.83 4.54 -9.54
CA GLU A 240 6.93 3.75 -8.70
C GLU A 240 6.87 4.29 -7.27
N PRO A 241 5.79 4.07 -6.50
CA PRO A 241 5.71 4.60 -5.14
C PRO A 241 6.83 4.07 -4.23
N ASP A 242 7.42 4.97 -3.45
CA ASP A 242 8.40 4.63 -2.43
C ASP A 242 7.71 4.26 -1.11
N PHE A 243 7.16 3.05 -1.07
CA PHE A 243 6.43 2.57 0.10
C PHE A 243 7.29 2.48 1.36
N TYR A 244 8.60 2.29 1.23
CA TYR A 244 9.52 2.27 2.37
C TYR A 244 9.56 3.65 3.04
N TYR A 245 9.85 4.68 2.24
CA TYR A 245 9.92 6.04 2.73
C TYR A 245 8.58 6.53 3.26
N MET A 246 7.50 6.31 2.49
CA MET A 246 6.15 6.72 2.87
C MET A 246 5.72 6.11 4.21
N ALA A 247 6.00 4.82 4.43
CA ALA A 247 5.68 4.16 5.70
C ALA A 247 6.52 4.70 6.86
N ARG A 248 7.84 4.87 6.68
CA ARG A 248 8.72 5.39 7.73
C ARG A 248 8.39 6.84 8.10
N GLN A 249 8.12 7.69 7.11
CA GLN A 249 7.66 9.07 7.29
C GLN A 249 6.42 9.13 8.18
N LYS A 250 5.40 8.32 7.89
CA LYS A 250 4.15 8.29 8.66
C LYS A 250 4.36 7.94 10.13
N PHE A 251 5.21 6.97 10.42
CA PHE A 251 5.46 6.54 11.79
C PHE A 251 6.46 7.39 12.55
N ARG A 252 6.95 8.50 11.98
CA ARG A 252 7.59 9.57 12.77
C ARG A 252 6.58 10.39 13.55
N ASP A 253 5.31 10.44 13.12
CA ASP A 253 4.25 11.10 13.85
C ASP A 253 3.68 10.21 14.96
N SER A 254 3.92 10.60 16.21
CA SER A 254 3.44 9.90 17.40
C SER A 254 1.91 9.72 17.43
N TYR A 255 1.14 10.67 16.88
CA TYR A 255 -0.32 10.58 16.84
C TYR A 255 -0.75 9.42 15.93
N LEU A 256 -0.12 9.32 14.75
CA LEU A 256 -0.39 8.22 13.83
C LEU A 256 0.03 6.88 14.44
N VAL A 257 1.19 6.81 15.11
CA VAL A 257 1.63 5.58 15.80
C VAL A 257 0.57 5.10 16.80
N VAL A 258 0.12 5.97 17.71
CA VAL A 258 -0.90 5.61 18.70
C VAL A 258 -2.22 5.21 18.02
N MET A 259 -2.64 5.93 17.00
CA MET A 259 -3.86 5.63 16.25
C MET A 259 -3.80 4.24 15.59
N TYR A 260 -2.69 3.88 14.93
CA TYR A 260 -2.51 2.56 14.33
C TYR A 260 -2.48 1.45 15.38
N LEU A 261 -1.86 1.68 16.55
CA LEU A 261 -1.88 0.71 17.66
C LEU A 261 -3.31 0.46 18.16
N LEU A 262 -4.15 1.49 18.22
CA LEU A 262 -5.58 1.32 18.54
C LEU A 262 -6.29 0.49 17.47
N PHE A 263 -6.03 0.72 16.18
CA PHE A 263 -6.58 -0.12 15.12
C PHE A 263 -6.12 -1.57 15.21
N PHE A 264 -4.86 -1.83 15.55
CA PHE A 264 -4.37 -3.19 15.74
C PHE A 264 -5.01 -3.87 16.96
N ALA A 265 -5.30 -3.14 18.04
CA ALA A 265 -6.09 -3.67 19.14
C ALA A 265 -7.52 -4.05 18.70
N VAL A 266 -8.11 -3.29 17.79
CA VAL A 266 -9.44 -3.61 17.21
C VAL A 266 -9.37 -4.83 16.30
N VAL A 267 -8.33 -4.93 15.47
CA VAL A 267 -8.04 -6.12 14.65
C VAL A 267 -7.87 -7.34 15.56
N PHE A 268 -7.13 -7.23 16.65
CA PHE A 268 -6.99 -8.30 17.65
C PHE A 268 -8.36 -8.77 18.17
N LEU A 269 -9.22 -7.84 18.60
CA LEU A 269 -10.57 -8.18 19.07
C LEU A 269 -11.39 -8.86 17.97
N HIS A 270 -11.29 -8.38 16.73
CA HIS A 270 -11.98 -8.97 15.59
C HIS A 270 -11.48 -10.40 15.30
N LEU A 271 -10.16 -10.60 15.20
CA LEU A 271 -9.54 -11.89 14.91
C LEU A 271 -9.79 -12.93 16.00
N ARG A 272 -9.70 -12.53 17.28
CA ARG A 272 -9.95 -13.41 18.44
C ARG A 272 -11.31 -14.09 18.37
N HIS A 273 -12.31 -13.40 17.80
CA HIS A 273 -13.64 -13.95 17.61
C HIS A 273 -13.84 -14.55 16.22
N ALA A 274 -13.26 -13.97 15.18
CA ALA A 274 -13.44 -14.42 13.79
C ALA A 274 -12.82 -15.80 13.56
N PHE A 275 -11.64 -16.03 14.12
CA PHE A 275 -10.87 -17.25 13.87
C PHE A 275 -11.63 -18.52 14.31
N PRO A 276 -12.04 -18.71 15.59
CA PRO A 276 -12.79 -19.91 15.96
C PRO A 276 -14.18 -20.00 15.29
N SER A 277 -14.83 -18.86 15.06
CA SER A 277 -16.16 -18.79 14.41
C SER A 277 -16.12 -19.32 12.97
N MET A 278 -15.01 -19.10 12.27
CA MET A 278 -14.80 -19.61 10.91
C MET A 278 -14.77 -21.15 10.91
N PHE A 279 -13.94 -21.77 11.76
CA PHE A 279 -13.85 -23.23 11.86
C PHE A 279 -15.18 -23.86 12.29
N GLN A 280 -15.92 -23.20 13.19
CA GLN A 280 -17.27 -23.64 13.56
C GLN A 280 -18.23 -23.58 12.37
N THR A 281 -18.18 -22.52 11.58
CA THR A 281 -19.07 -22.34 10.41
C THR A 281 -18.78 -23.36 9.31
N LEU A 282 -17.52 -23.74 9.14
CA LEU A 282 -17.09 -24.75 8.16
C LEU A 282 -17.29 -26.19 8.66
N GLY A 283 -17.80 -26.39 9.89
CA GLY A 283 -18.00 -27.72 10.48
C GLY A 283 -16.70 -28.42 10.90
N LEU A 284 -15.57 -27.70 10.90
CA LEU A 284 -14.25 -28.23 11.28
C LEU A 284 -14.02 -28.20 12.80
N ASN A 285 -14.90 -27.53 13.55
CA ASN A 285 -14.87 -27.52 15.00
C ASN A 285 -15.73 -28.66 15.57
N ASN A 286 -15.10 -29.61 16.28
CA ASN A 286 -15.76 -30.72 16.97
C ASN A 286 -15.25 -30.87 18.41
N TYR A 287 -15.91 -31.69 19.23
CA TYR A 287 -15.58 -31.85 20.65
C TYR A 287 -14.13 -32.28 20.92
N LYS A 288 -13.47 -32.93 19.95
CA LYS A 288 -12.08 -33.39 20.04
C LYS A 288 -11.07 -32.28 19.74
N TYR A 289 -11.35 -31.43 18.75
CA TYR A 289 -10.42 -30.40 18.28
C TYR A 289 -10.78 -28.96 18.71
N CYS A 290 -11.90 -28.77 19.41
CA CYS A 290 -12.37 -27.45 19.86
C CYS A 290 -11.32 -26.69 20.69
N GLY A 291 -10.72 -27.34 21.68
CA GLY A 291 -9.68 -26.73 22.50
C GLY A 291 -8.44 -26.32 21.68
N ALA A 292 -8.04 -27.16 20.72
CA ALA A 292 -6.91 -26.87 19.85
C ALA A 292 -7.18 -25.64 18.95
N VAL A 293 -8.36 -25.55 18.33
CA VAL A 293 -8.75 -24.41 17.50
C VAL A 293 -8.77 -23.11 18.31
N GLU A 294 -9.25 -23.14 19.55
CA GLU A 294 -9.24 -21.96 20.43
C GLU A 294 -7.82 -21.50 20.79
N VAL A 295 -6.92 -22.45 21.10
CA VAL A 295 -5.52 -22.12 21.42
C VAL A 295 -4.80 -21.58 20.19
N LEU A 296 -4.92 -22.26 19.04
CA LEU A 296 -4.32 -21.82 17.78
C LEU A 296 -4.83 -20.43 17.38
N GLY A 297 -6.13 -20.17 17.53
CA GLY A 297 -6.71 -18.86 17.26
C GLY A 297 -6.13 -17.75 18.15
N LYS A 298 -5.90 -18.02 19.45
CA LYS A 298 -5.26 -17.07 20.35
C LYS A 298 -3.80 -16.80 19.98
N VAL A 299 -3.05 -17.85 19.66
CA VAL A 299 -1.64 -17.73 19.23
C VAL A 299 -1.55 -16.91 17.95
N TYR A 300 -2.33 -17.27 16.93
CA TYR A 300 -2.39 -16.55 15.66
C TYR A 300 -2.73 -15.06 15.87
N CYS A 301 -3.75 -14.78 16.69
CA CYS A 301 -4.21 -13.42 16.95
C CYS A 301 -3.13 -12.56 17.62
N TRP A 302 -2.45 -13.07 18.64
CA TRP A 302 -1.35 -12.36 19.29
C TRP A 302 -0.17 -12.17 18.34
N LEU A 303 0.27 -13.24 17.67
CA LEU A 303 1.39 -13.21 16.74
C LEU A 303 1.20 -12.11 15.69
N VAL A 304 0.10 -12.16 14.93
CA VAL A 304 -0.17 -11.21 13.85
C VAL A 304 -0.28 -9.78 14.36
N THR A 305 -0.99 -9.57 15.48
CA THR A 305 -1.16 -8.21 16.05
C THR A 305 0.17 -7.64 16.51
N LEU A 306 1.02 -8.44 17.16
CA LEU A 306 2.34 -8.00 17.61
C LEU A 306 3.28 -7.71 16.45
N MET A 307 3.23 -8.50 15.38
CA MET A 307 4.01 -8.23 14.16
C MET A 307 3.62 -6.88 13.54
N PHE A 308 2.32 -6.58 13.43
CA PHE A 308 1.88 -5.27 12.94
C PHE A 308 2.24 -4.13 13.88
N ALA A 309 2.09 -4.32 15.20
CA ALA A 309 2.41 -3.29 16.19
C ALA A 309 3.92 -3.01 16.29
N ALA A 310 4.76 -4.02 16.04
CA ALA A 310 6.21 -3.87 16.07
C ALA A 310 6.69 -2.85 15.04
N VAL A 311 6.11 -2.81 13.84
CA VAL A 311 6.53 -1.91 12.77
C VAL A 311 6.47 -0.43 13.17
N PRO A 312 5.31 0.17 13.52
CA PRO A 312 5.25 1.59 13.89
C PRO A 312 6.02 1.89 15.19
N ILE A 313 6.04 0.97 16.16
CA ILE A 313 6.78 1.18 17.41
C ILE A 313 8.28 1.27 17.14
N LEU A 314 8.83 0.29 16.44
CA LEU A 314 10.28 0.21 16.22
C LEU A 314 10.75 1.32 15.27
N VAL A 315 9.97 1.62 14.22
CA VAL A 315 10.26 2.76 13.33
C VAL A 315 10.23 4.08 14.08
N TYR A 316 9.25 4.29 14.96
CA TYR A 316 9.19 5.51 15.80
C TYR A 316 10.38 5.63 16.75
N LEU A 317 10.90 4.50 17.24
CA LEU A 317 12.11 4.43 18.07
C LEU A 317 13.41 4.57 17.26
N GLY A 318 13.34 4.69 15.93
CA GLY A 318 14.50 4.91 15.07
C GLY A 318 15.16 3.65 14.51
N LEU A 319 14.50 2.49 14.57
CA LEU A 319 14.96 1.24 13.94
C LEU A 319 14.54 1.15 12.48
#